data_AF-A0A2E2XX59-F1
#
_entry.id   AF-A0A2E2XX59-F1
#
_cell.length_a   1.000
_cell.length_b   1.000
_cell.length_c   1.000
_cell.angle_alpha   90.00
_cell.angle_beta   90.00
_cell.angle_gamma   90.00
#
_symmetry.space_group_name_H-M   'P 1'
#
loop_
_entity.id
_entity.type
_entity.pdbx_description
1 polymer ?
#
loop_
_entity_poly.entity_id
_entity_poly.type
_entity_poly.pdbx_seq_one_letter_code
_entity_poly.pdbx_strand_id
1 'polypeptide(L)' 'MGLLSNISLVQTCGWIGTPEIIIIVVIILLLFGGKKIPELMRGLGKGVKEFKDGVSEDNNNANEKDDTKKD' A
#
# COMPACT_ATOMS: atom_id res chain seq x y z
N MET A 1 -11.61 37.64 -15.93
CA MET A 1 -11.12 36.69 -16.95
C MET A 1 -10.02 35.74 -16.42
N GLY A 2 -9.04 36.20 -15.62
CA GLY A 2 -7.88 35.37 -15.21
C GLY A 2 -8.12 34.24 -14.18
N LEU A 3 -9.14 34.34 -13.32
CA LEU A 3 -9.39 33.29 -12.31
C LEU A 3 -10.08 32.03 -12.88
N LEU A 4 -10.84 32.18 -13.97
CA LEU A 4 -11.57 31.07 -14.59
C LEU A 4 -10.63 30.11 -15.35
N SER A 5 -9.46 30.58 -15.79
CA SER A 5 -8.49 29.78 -16.54
C SER A 5 -7.83 28.68 -15.70
N ASN A 6 -7.54 28.95 -14.42
CA ASN A 6 -6.88 27.98 -13.53
C ASN A 6 -7.80 26.82 -13.13
N ILE A 7 -9.12 27.06 -13.06
CA ILE A 7 -10.11 26.02 -12.77
C ILE A 7 -10.16 24.96 -13.89
N SER A 8 -10.06 25.37 -15.16
CA SER A 8 -10.05 24.44 -16.30
C SER A 8 -8.76 23.63 -16.40
N LEU A 9 -7.61 24.17 -15.96
CA LEU A 9 -6.32 23.49 -15.99
C LEU A 9 -6.26 22.36 -14.94
N VAL A 10 -6.72 22.63 -13.72
CA VAL A 10 -6.90 21.61 -12.68
C VAL A 10 -7.91 20.55 -13.12
N GLN A 11 -9.00 20.96 -13.77
CA GLN A 11 -10.03 20.03 -14.22
C GLN A 11 -9.53 19.12 -15.34
N THR A 12 -8.72 19.59 -16.29
CA THR A 12 -8.24 18.74 -17.40
C THR A 12 -7.11 17.80 -16.95
N CYS A 13 -6.18 18.26 -16.10
CA CYS A 13 -5.12 17.39 -15.58
C CYS A 13 -5.65 16.37 -14.55
N GLY A 14 -6.66 16.72 -13.76
CA GLY A 14 -7.34 15.78 -12.87
C GLY A 14 -8.19 14.74 -13.60
N TRP A 15 -8.68 15.07 -14.81
CA TRP A 15 -9.55 14.21 -15.61
C TRP A 15 -8.81 13.27 -16.55
N ILE A 16 -7.52 13.44 -16.82
CA ILE A 16 -6.83 12.51 -17.72
C ILE A 16 -6.34 11.26 -16.95
N GLY A 17 -5.78 11.40 -15.74
CA GLY A 17 -5.24 10.24 -15.01
C GLY A 17 -6.22 9.52 -14.06
N THR A 18 -7.06 10.27 -13.35
CA THR A 18 -7.93 9.71 -12.29
C THR A 18 -9.07 8.83 -12.82
N PRO A 19 -9.82 9.20 -13.88
CA PRO A 19 -10.95 8.40 -14.33
C PRO A 19 -10.53 7.10 -15.02
N GLU A 20 -9.38 7.06 -15.70
CA GLU A 20 -8.84 5.82 -16.28
C GLU A 20 -8.53 4.79 -15.19
N ILE A 21 -7.87 5.22 -14.11
CA ILE A 21 -7.61 4.37 -12.94
C ILE A 21 -8.91 3.91 -12.30
N ILE A 22 -9.89 4.81 -12.13
CA ILE A 22 -11.22 4.46 -11.60
C ILE A 22 -11.92 3.42 -12.48
N ILE A 23 -11.88 3.56 -13.80
CA ILE A 23 -12.51 2.62 -14.73
C ILE A 23 -11.88 1.23 -14.58
N ILE A 24 -10.55 1.14 -14.49
CA ILE A 24 -9.81 -0.10 -14.33
C ILE A 24 -10.18 -0.76 -12.99
N VAL A 25 -10.18 0.02 -11.91
CA VAL A 25 -10.56 -0.46 -10.57
C VAL A 25 -11.98 -0.99 -10.59
N VAL A 26 -12.93 -0.29 -11.22
CA VAL A 26 -14.34 -0.72 -11.33
C VAL A 26 -14.46 -2.04 -12.11
N ILE A 27 -13.75 -2.21 -13.22
CA ILE A 27 -13.75 -3.46 -13.99
C ILE A 27 -13.21 -4.61 -13.13
N ILE A 28 -12.07 -4.41 -12.46
CA ILE A 28 -11.50 -5.39 -11.53
C ILE A 28 -12.48 -5.71 -10.39
N LEU A 29 -13.17 -4.70 -9.87
CA LEU A 29 -14.16 -4.86 -8.81
C LEU A 29 -15.41 -5.63 -9.27
N LEU A 30 -15.80 -5.49 -10.54
CA LEU A 30 -16.90 -6.27 -11.14
C LEU A 30 -16.49 -7.73 -11.38
N LEU A 31 -15.26 -7.97 -11.84
CA LEU A 31 -14.75 -9.32 -12.11
C LEU A 31 -14.45 -10.11 -10.82
N PHE A 32 -13.77 -9.49 -9.86
CA PHE A 32 -13.35 -10.14 -8.62
C PHE A 32 -14.31 -9.90 -7.46
N GLY A 33 -15.21 -8.91 -7.57
CA GLY A 33 -16.10 -8.49 -6.50
C GLY A 33 -15.42 -7.52 -5.51
N GLY A 34 -16.20 -6.58 -4.96
CA GLY A 34 -15.71 -5.59 -3.99
C GLY A 34 -15.16 -6.14 -2.68
N LYS A 35 -15.42 -7.43 -2.38
CA LYS A 35 -14.94 -8.10 -1.16
C LYS A 35 -13.59 -8.80 -1.33
N LYS A 36 -13.16 -9.15 -2.56
CA LYS A 36 -11.95 -9.95 -2.74
C LYS A 36 -10.66 -9.15 -2.71
N ILE A 37 -10.66 -7.94 -3.22
CA ILE A 37 -9.52 -7.01 -3.09
C ILE A 37 -9.11 -6.80 -1.61
N PRO A 38 -10.03 -6.40 -0.69
CA PRO A 38 -9.66 -6.20 0.72
C PRO A 38 -9.36 -7.52 1.46
N GLU A 39 -9.99 -8.63 1.06
CA GLU A 39 -9.69 -9.97 1.61
C GLU A 39 -8.26 -10.42 1.26
N LEU A 40 -7.83 -10.23 0.01
CA LEU A 40 -6.46 -10.49 -0.44
C LEU A 40 -5.45 -9.56 0.23
N MET A 41 -5.74 -8.26 0.34
CA MET A 41 -4.86 -7.33 1.05
C MET A 41 -4.73 -7.68 2.54
N ARG A 42 -5.81 -8.12 3.20
CA ARG A 42 -5.75 -8.57 4.61
C ARG A 42 -4.91 -9.84 4.76
N GLY A 43 -5.03 -10.79 3.83
CA GLY A 43 -4.19 -12.00 3.80
C GLY A 43 -2.72 -11.66 3.58
N LEU A 44 -2.41 -10.85 2.56
CA LEU A 44 -1.05 -10.39 2.26
C LEU A 44 -0.46 -9.59 3.43
N GLY A 45 -1.23 -8.68 4.02
CA GLY A 45 -0.78 -7.86 5.15
C GLY A 45 -0.46 -8.69 6.39
N LYS A 46 -1.23 -9.74 6.68
CA LYS A 46 -0.90 -10.70 7.74
C LYS A 46 0.39 -11.46 7.43
N GLY A 47 0.54 -11.97 6.21
CA GLY A 47 1.75 -12.68 5.78
C GLY A 47 3.01 -11.80 5.85
N VAL A 48 2.92 -10.54 5.39
CA VAL A 48 4.03 -9.56 5.49
C VAL A 48 4.35 -9.24 6.95
N LYS A 49 3.33 -9.14 7.83
CA LYS A 49 3.54 -8.91 9.26
C LYS A 49 4.25 -10.09 9.91
N GLU A 50 3.77 -11.31 9.71
CA GLU A 50 4.38 -12.54 10.24
C GLU A 50 5.80 -12.74 9.70
N PHE A 51 6.03 -12.45 8.42
CA PHE A 51 7.36 -12.48 7.81
C PHE A 51 8.30 -11.47 8.48
N LYS A 52 7.84 -10.23 8.71
CA LYS A 52 8.65 -9.21 9.37
C LYS A 52 8.94 -9.55 10.83
N ASP A 53 7.95 -10.06 11.56
CA ASP A 53 8.09 -10.45 12.96
C ASP A 53 9.09 -11.61 13.10
N GLY A 54 8.99 -12.64 12.25
CA GLY A 54 9.94 -13.77 12.24
C GLY A 54 11.37 -13.37 11.86
N VAL A 55 11.55 -12.47 10.89
CA VAL A 55 12.88 -11.94 10.55
C VAL A 55 13.43 -11.07 11.68
N SER A 56 12.59 -10.28 12.34
CA SER A 56 13.02 -9.38 13.43
C SER A 56 13.40 -10.16 14.69
N GLU A 57 12.70 -11.25 14.99
CA GLU A 57 13.04 -12.15 16.10
C GLU A 57 14.41 -12.80 15.90
N ASP A 58 14.71 -13.27 14.68
CA ASP A 58 16.00 -13.84 14.31
C ASP A 58 17.15 -12.82 14.41
N ASN A 59 16.90 -11.56 14.01
CA ASN A 59 17.88 -10.49 14.12
C ASN A 59 18.10 -9.99 15.56
N ASN A 60 17.07 -10.01 16.42
CA ASN A 60 17.20 -9.60 17.82
C ASN A 60 17.91 -10.67 18.67
N ASN A 61 17.65 -11.95 18.40
CA ASN A 61 18.35 -13.05 19.08
C ASN A 61 19.85 -13.16 18.73
N ALA A 62 20.27 -12.52 17.63
CA ALA A 62 21.68 -12.38 17.27
C ALA A 62 22.40 -11.22 18.00
N ASN A 63 21.68 -10.27 18.59
CA ASN A 63 22.27 -9.11 19.30
C ASN A 63 22.34 -9.27 20.82
N GLU A 64 21.53 -10.13 21.44
CA GLU A 64 21.55 -10.36 22.90
C GLU A 64 22.66 -11.33 23.40
N LYS A 65 23.59 -11.76 22.54
CA LYS A 65 24.69 -12.69 22.93
C LYS A 65 26.08 -12.06 23.09
N ASP A 66 26.23 -10.73 22.99
CA ASP A 66 27.55 -10.07 23.08
C ASP A 66 27.81 -9.25 24.37
N ASP A 67 26.80 -8.93 25.17
CA ASP A 67 26.96 -8.07 26.38
C ASP A 67 27.10 -8.85 27.71
N THR A 68 27.78 -10.00 27.72
CA THR A 68 28.20 -10.64 28.98
C THR A 68 29.56 -11.32 28.84
N LYS A 69 30.59 -10.57 28.39
CA LYS A 69 31.99 -10.91 28.71
C LYS A 69 32.92 -9.71 28.53
N LYS A 70 32.97 -8.82 29.52
CA LYS A 70 34.14 -7.95 29.70
C LYS A 70 34.32 -7.60 31.17
N ASP A 71 34.75 -8.62 31.92
CA ASP A 71 35.66 -8.43 33.07
C ASP A 71 37.08 -8.16 32.56
#